data_AF-A0A854DT82-F1
#
_entry.id   AF-A0A854DT82-F1
#
_cell.length_a   1.000
_cell.length_b   1.000
_cell.length_c   1.000
_cell.angle_alpha   90.00
_cell.angle_beta   90.00
_cell.angle_gamma   90.00
#
_symmetry.space_group_name_H-M   'P 1'
#
loop_
_entity.id
_entity.type
_entity.pdbx_description
1 polymer ?
#
loop_
_entity_poly.entity_id
_entity_poly.type
_entity_poly.pdbx_seq_one_letter_code
_entity_poly.pdbx_strand_id
1 'polypeptide(L)'
;MHPSSQIKPRDPPELAAAARRSLEIRGDNATGWGMSWRLNLWARPADGEHAYRILQLLISPDRTYPHLLDAHPPFQIDGNFGSTAGITEILLQRWAGSVFLLPALPKAWRRGSVRGGRYQLSYAGQTLDLDLGAGRTQQVGLNNNRWVTQ
;
A
#
# COMPACT_ATOMS: atom_id res chain seq x y z
N MET A 1 6.31 -9.22 4.34
CA MET A 1 5.89 -8.83 2.99
C MET A 1 4.43 -8.44 3.03
N HIS A 2 3.45 -9.31 2.90
CA HIS A 2 2.07 -8.93 3.23
C HIS A 2 1.23 -10.19 3.41
N PRO A 3 0.36 -10.28 4.41
CA PRO A 3 0.07 -9.27 5.44
C PRO A 3 1.10 -9.25 6.60
N SER A 4 1.94 -10.27 6.72
CA SER A 4 2.98 -10.38 7.76
C SER A 4 4.16 -9.41 7.53
N SER A 5 4.89 -9.12 8.61
CA SER A 5 6.09 -8.27 8.65
C SER A 5 7.42 -9.05 8.79
N GLN A 6 7.40 -10.38 8.59
CA GLN A 6 8.59 -11.24 8.70
C GLN A 6 9.68 -10.94 7.67
N ILE A 7 9.29 -10.49 6.47
CA ILE A 7 10.21 -10.03 5.41
C ILE A 7 9.90 -8.56 5.15
N LYS A 8 10.85 -7.70 5.46
CA LYS A 8 10.80 -6.24 5.37
C LYS A 8 11.62 -5.78 4.17
N PRO A 9 11.32 -4.61 3.59
CA PRO A 9 12.12 -4.05 2.49
C PRO A 9 13.60 -3.83 2.85
N ARG A 10 13.89 -3.69 4.15
CA ARG A 10 15.23 -3.48 4.72
C ARG A 10 15.82 -4.73 5.38
N ASP A 11 15.16 -5.89 5.27
CA ASP A 11 15.77 -7.16 5.71
C ASP A 11 16.98 -7.52 4.84
N PRO A 12 17.81 -8.51 5.22
CA PRO A 12 19.00 -8.88 4.47
C PRO A 12 18.71 -8.91 2.96
N PRO A 13 19.55 -8.24 2.13
CA PRO A 13 19.24 -7.98 0.72
C PRO A 13 18.80 -9.24 -0.04
N GLU A 14 19.35 -10.40 0.32
CA GLU A 14 19.05 -11.68 -0.28
C GLU A 14 17.59 -12.13 -0.09
N LEU A 15 17.01 -11.98 1.10
CA LEU A 15 15.62 -12.38 1.36
C LEU A 15 14.63 -11.45 0.66
N ALA A 16 14.89 -10.13 0.69
CA ALA A 16 14.06 -9.16 -0.01
C ALA A 16 14.18 -9.32 -1.54
N ALA A 17 15.36 -9.67 -2.05
CA ALA A 17 15.57 -9.97 -3.47
C ALA A 17 14.89 -11.29 -3.88
N ALA A 18 15.00 -12.35 -3.09
CA ALA A 18 14.34 -13.64 -3.37
C ALA A 18 12.80 -13.51 -3.35
N ALA A 19 12.29 -12.73 -2.42
CA ALA A 19 10.90 -12.30 -2.34
C ALA A 19 10.41 -11.61 -3.61
N ARG A 20 11.11 -10.56 -4.03
CA ARG A 20 10.83 -9.83 -5.28
C ARG A 20 10.89 -10.77 -6.48
N ARG A 21 11.94 -11.60 -6.57
CA ARG A 21 12.10 -12.57 -7.64
C ARG A 21 10.94 -13.57 -7.71
N SER A 22 10.42 -14.00 -6.56
CA SER A 22 9.24 -14.87 -6.50
C SER A 22 7.99 -14.19 -7.05
N LEU A 23 7.80 -12.89 -6.80
CA LEU A 23 6.70 -12.11 -7.38
C LEU A 23 6.84 -11.98 -8.90
N GLU A 24 8.04 -11.68 -9.39
CA GLU A 24 8.34 -11.59 -10.83
C GLU A 24 8.03 -12.92 -11.55
N ILE A 25 8.44 -14.06 -10.98
CA ILE A 25 8.17 -15.39 -11.54
C ILE A 25 6.66 -15.70 -11.54
N ARG A 26 5.93 -15.27 -10.50
CA ARG A 26 4.47 -15.47 -10.41
C ARG A 26 3.68 -14.62 -11.41
N GLY A 27 4.28 -13.56 -11.94
CA GLY A 27 3.64 -12.61 -12.83
C GLY A 27 2.50 -11.82 -12.18
N ASP A 28 1.97 -10.83 -12.88
CA ASP A 28 0.97 -9.91 -12.34
C ASP A 28 -0.47 -10.36 -12.57
N ASN A 29 -0.71 -11.15 -13.62
CA ASN A 29 -2.05 -11.60 -13.97
C ASN A 29 -2.50 -12.75 -13.06
N ALA A 30 -3.67 -12.59 -12.44
CA ALA A 30 -4.36 -13.62 -11.67
C ALA A 30 -5.85 -13.25 -11.51
N THR A 31 -6.54 -13.93 -10.62
CA THR A 31 -7.89 -13.58 -10.13
C THR A 31 -7.88 -12.24 -9.39
N GLY A 32 -9.06 -11.64 -9.18
CA GLY A 32 -9.22 -10.38 -8.44
C GLY A 32 -8.48 -10.33 -7.10
N TRP A 33 -8.73 -11.29 -6.19
CA TRP A 33 -7.98 -11.40 -4.93
C TRP A 33 -6.47 -11.62 -5.12
N GLY A 34 -6.08 -12.39 -6.14
CA GLY A 34 -4.68 -12.69 -6.41
C GLY A 34 -3.92 -11.44 -6.88
N MET A 35 -4.58 -10.58 -7.64
CA MET A 35 -4.03 -9.31 -8.10
C MET A 35 -4.02 -8.29 -6.97
N SER A 36 -5.09 -8.20 -6.18
CA SER A 36 -5.16 -7.28 -5.04
C SER A 36 -4.12 -7.62 -3.97
N TRP A 37 -3.84 -8.90 -3.73
CA TRP A 37 -2.74 -9.30 -2.85
C TRP A 37 -1.37 -8.92 -3.42
N ARG A 38 -1.15 -9.11 -4.72
CA ARG A 38 0.09 -8.67 -5.39
C ARG A 38 0.28 -7.16 -5.32
N LEU A 39 -0.79 -6.37 -5.48
CA LEU A 39 -0.73 -4.92 -5.26
C LEU A 39 -0.14 -4.59 -3.88
N ASN A 40 -0.63 -5.24 -2.81
CA ASN A 40 -0.09 -5.06 -1.47
C ASN A 40 1.38 -5.55 -1.35
N LEU A 41 1.71 -6.66 -2.00
CA LEU A 41 3.06 -7.24 -2.01
C LEU A 41 4.08 -6.37 -2.75
N TRP A 42 3.68 -5.66 -3.80
CA TRP A 42 4.52 -4.70 -4.54
C TRP A 42 4.59 -3.32 -3.88
N ALA A 43 3.51 -2.90 -3.20
CA ALA A 43 3.52 -1.67 -2.40
C ALA A 43 4.50 -1.78 -1.23
N ARG A 44 4.55 -2.93 -0.53
CA ARG A 44 5.41 -3.13 0.66
C ARG A 44 6.90 -2.80 0.42
N PRO A 45 7.58 -3.30 -0.64
CA PRO A 45 8.96 -2.95 -0.96
C PRO A 45 9.14 -1.58 -1.63
N ALA A 46 8.15 -0.68 -1.53
CA ALA A 46 8.19 0.66 -2.12
C ALA A 46 8.24 0.69 -3.65
N ASP A 47 7.81 -0.37 -4.35
CA ASP A 47 7.69 -0.35 -5.82
C ASP A 47 6.32 0.21 -6.24
N GLY A 48 6.20 1.53 -6.15
CA GLY A 48 4.97 2.25 -6.45
C GLY A 48 4.51 2.14 -7.89
N GLU A 49 5.44 2.05 -8.83
CA GLU A 49 5.11 1.90 -10.25
C GLU A 49 4.50 0.53 -10.54
N HIS A 50 5.08 -0.53 -9.98
CA HIS A 50 4.54 -1.89 -10.15
C HIS A 50 3.18 -2.04 -9.45
N ALA A 51 3.07 -1.52 -8.23
CA ALA A 51 1.81 -1.46 -7.51
C ALA A 51 0.72 -0.73 -8.33
N TYR A 52 1.05 0.44 -8.88
CA TYR A 52 0.13 1.21 -9.71
C TYR A 52 -0.31 0.48 -10.98
N ARG A 53 0.61 -0.21 -11.67
CA ARG A 53 0.26 -1.06 -12.83
C ARG A 53 -0.78 -2.13 -12.47
N ILE A 54 -0.60 -2.81 -11.34
CA ILE A 54 -1.55 -3.84 -10.88
C ILE A 54 -2.90 -3.22 -10.54
N LEU A 55 -2.91 -2.04 -9.90
CA LEU A 55 -4.13 -1.30 -9.65
C LEU A 55 -4.88 -0.96 -10.95
N GLN A 56 -4.16 -0.54 -12.00
CA GLN A 56 -4.76 -0.28 -13.32
C GLN A 56 -5.39 -1.53 -13.93
N LEU A 57 -4.76 -2.70 -13.75
CA LEU A 57 -5.33 -3.96 -14.20
C LEU A 57 -6.57 -4.36 -13.39
N LEU A 58 -6.57 -4.15 -12.07
CA LEU A 58 -7.71 -4.44 -11.18
C LEU A 58 -8.96 -3.64 -11.56
N ILE A 59 -8.81 -2.35 -11.91
CA ILE A 59 -9.94 -1.48 -12.31
C ILE A 59 -10.34 -1.64 -13.79
N SER A 60 -9.67 -2.51 -14.54
CA SER A 60 -10.01 -2.77 -15.94
C SER A 60 -11.30 -3.57 -16.08
N PRO A 61 -11.99 -3.53 -17.24
CA PRO A 61 -13.18 -4.34 -17.49
C PRO A 61 -12.99 -5.86 -17.34
N ASP A 62 -11.74 -6.34 -17.43
CA ASP A 62 -11.41 -7.76 -17.25
C ASP A 62 -11.46 -8.20 -15.78
N ARG A 63 -11.41 -7.25 -14.83
CA ARG A 63 -11.34 -7.51 -13.37
C ARG A 63 -12.35 -6.73 -12.55
N THR A 64 -13.05 -5.78 -13.15
CA THR A 64 -14.08 -4.98 -12.50
C THR A 64 -15.33 -4.92 -13.37
N TYR A 65 -16.46 -5.35 -12.82
CA TYR A 65 -17.76 -5.23 -13.47
C TYR A 65 -18.23 -3.76 -13.55
N PRO A 66 -19.22 -3.41 -14.39
CA PRO A 66 -19.73 -2.04 -14.50
C PRO A 66 -20.25 -1.43 -13.19
N HIS A 67 -20.71 -2.27 -12.25
CA HIS A 67 -21.11 -1.85 -10.89
C HIS A 67 -19.93 -1.80 -9.90
N LEU A 68 -18.69 -1.77 -10.40
CA LEU A 68 -17.44 -1.65 -9.64
C LEU A 68 -17.13 -2.81 -8.68
N LEU A 69 -17.84 -3.93 -8.78
CA LEU A 69 -17.49 -5.12 -8.00
C LEU A 69 -16.40 -5.91 -8.73
N ASP A 70 -15.49 -6.47 -7.94
CA ASP A 70 -14.38 -7.28 -8.43
C ASP A 70 -14.88 -8.56 -9.11
N ALA A 71 -14.15 -8.94 -10.15
CA ALA A 71 -14.39 -10.15 -10.93
C ALA A 71 -13.24 -11.13 -10.72
N HIS A 72 -13.54 -12.26 -10.08
CA HIS A 72 -12.64 -13.41 -10.05
C HIS A 72 -12.39 -13.95 -11.48
N PRO A 73 -13.38 -14.07 -12.40
CA PRO A 73 -14.86 -14.16 -12.24
C PRO A 73 -15.33 -15.49 -11.61
N PRO A 74 -16.57 -15.58 -11.06
CA PRO A 74 -17.60 -14.52 -10.98
C PRO A 74 -17.27 -13.48 -9.89
N PHE A 75 -18.26 -12.69 -9.45
CA PHE A 75 -18.09 -11.73 -8.36
C PHE A 75 -17.45 -12.35 -7.10
N GLN A 76 -16.38 -11.71 -6.61
CA GLN A 76 -15.82 -11.94 -5.27
C GLN A 76 -15.44 -10.59 -4.65
N ILE A 77 -15.80 -10.35 -3.39
CA ILE A 77 -15.62 -9.02 -2.75
C ILE A 77 -14.17 -8.75 -2.27
N ASP A 78 -13.37 -9.81 -2.16
CA ASP A 78 -11.99 -9.77 -1.67
C ASP A 78 -11.08 -8.89 -2.54
N GLY A 79 -11.26 -8.86 -3.85
CA GLY A 79 -10.53 -7.96 -4.74
C GLY A 79 -10.80 -6.48 -4.46
N ASN A 80 -12.05 -6.10 -4.14
CA ASN A 80 -12.39 -4.72 -3.75
C ASN A 80 -11.69 -4.31 -2.43
N PHE A 81 -11.78 -5.15 -1.40
CA PHE A 81 -11.16 -4.85 -0.10
C PHE A 81 -9.63 -4.91 -0.16
N GLY A 82 -9.06 -5.90 -0.85
CA GLY A 82 -7.62 -6.02 -1.06
C GLY A 82 -7.06 -4.83 -1.84
N SER A 83 -7.80 -4.32 -2.83
CA SER A 83 -7.40 -3.13 -3.60
C SER A 83 -7.38 -1.88 -2.74
N THR A 84 -8.37 -1.74 -1.87
CA THR A 84 -8.44 -0.63 -0.89
C THR A 84 -7.27 -0.69 0.10
N ALA A 85 -6.96 -1.89 0.61
CA ALA A 85 -5.78 -2.12 1.45
C ALA A 85 -4.48 -1.79 0.70
N GLY A 86 -4.39 -2.17 -0.57
CA GLY A 86 -3.23 -1.89 -1.42
C GLY A 86 -3.00 -0.40 -1.69
N ILE A 87 -4.07 0.36 -1.94
CA ILE A 87 -4.01 1.83 -2.04
C ILE A 87 -3.53 2.43 -0.71
N THR A 88 -3.98 1.88 0.43
CA THR A 88 -3.51 2.31 1.74
C THR A 88 -2.01 2.02 1.92
N GLU A 89 -1.52 0.84 1.55
CA GLU A 89 -0.10 0.46 1.60
C GLU A 89 0.79 1.31 0.66
N ILE A 90 0.24 1.87 -0.42
CA ILE A 90 0.94 2.85 -1.27
C ILE A 90 1.18 4.17 -0.52
N LEU A 91 0.19 4.60 0.27
CA LEU A 91 0.13 5.92 0.90
C LEU A 91 0.69 5.93 2.32
N LEU A 92 0.58 4.80 3.04
CA LEU A 92 0.91 4.68 4.45
C LEU A 92 1.30 3.24 4.78
N GLN A 93 2.48 3.07 5.38
CA GLN A 93 2.91 1.77 5.90
C GLN A 93 3.34 1.87 7.35
N ARG A 94 3.20 0.74 8.05
CA ARG A 94 3.71 0.57 9.41
C ARG A 94 4.42 -0.76 9.55
N TRP A 95 5.69 -0.72 9.94
CA TRP A 95 6.46 -1.91 10.30
C TRP A 95 7.75 -1.51 11.04
N ALA A 96 8.33 -2.46 11.79
CA ALA A 96 9.54 -2.25 12.60
C ALA A 96 9.51 -0.98 13.48
N GLY A 97 8.37 -0.71 14.12
CA GLY A 97 8.19 0.46 14.99
C GLY A 97 8.17 1.82 14.29
N SER A 98 8.20 1.84 12.95
CA SER A 98 8.22 3.07 12.14
C SER A 98 6.93 3.22 11.34
N VAL A 99 6.58 4.46 11.05
CA VAL A 99 5.48 4.86 10.16
C VAL A 99 6.10 5.50 8.92
N PHE A 100 5.70 5.05 7.74
CA PHE A 100 6.21 5.53 6.46
C PHE A 100 5.07 6.19 5.71
N LEU A 101 5.26 7.47 5.36
CA LEU A 101 4.32 8.23 4.55
C LEU A 101 4.73 8.19 3.09
N LEU A 102 3.74 8.01 2.21
CA LEU A 102 3.89 7.90 0.77
C LEU A 102 4.99 6.90 0.34
N PRO A 103 5.11 5.72 0.99
CA PRO A 103 6.25 4.84 0.78
C PRO A 103 6.36 4.29 -0.64
N ALA A 104 5.24 4.17 -1.37
CA ALA A 104 5.23 3.62 -2.73
C ALA A 104 4.43 4.51 -3.69
N LEU A 105 4.54 5.83 -3.58
CA LEU A 105 3.77 6.76 -4.42
C LEU A 105 4.20 6.67 -5.90
N PRO A 106 3.29 6.34 -6.84
CA PRO A 106 3.64 6.31 -8.26
C PRO A 106 3.76 7.73 -8.84
N LYS A 107 4.60 7.89 -9.87
CA LYS A 107 4.82 9.14 -10.61
C LYS A 107 3.55 9.69 -11.25
N ALA A 108 2.56 8.83 -11.52
CA ALA A 108 1.26 9.23 -12.04
C ALA A 108 0.48 10.10 -11.03
N TRP A 109 0.68 9.89 -9.72
CA TRP A 109 -0.02 10.62 -8.66
C TRP A 109 0.74 11.89 -8.26
N ARG A 110 0.92 12.80 -9.22
CA ARG A 110 1.73 14.02 -9.04
C ARG A 110 1.17 14.99 -8.00
N ARG A 111 -0.15 15.01 -7.85
CA ARG A 111 -0.88 15.89 -6.94
C ARG A 111 -2.05 15.11 -6.37
N GLY A 112 -2.32 15.31 -5.10
CA GLY A 112 -3.44 14.69 -4.43
C GLY A 112 -3.51 15.13 -2.98
N SER A 113 -4.64 14.85 -2.35
CA SER A 113 -4.80 14.97 -0.92
C SER A 113 -5.63 13.79 -0.46
N VAL A 114 -5.21 13.15 0.62
CA VAL A 114 -6.05 12.21 1.34
C VAL A 114 -6.64 12.97 2.50
N ARG A 115 -7.98 12.95 2.63
CA ARG A 115 -8.68 13.64 3.71
C ARG A 115 -9.67 12.72 4.43
N GLY A 116 -9.86 12.92 5.73
CA GLY A 116 -10.89 12.25 6.53
C GLY A 116 -10.56 10.83 7.00
N GLY A 117 -9.32 10.37 6.83
CA GLY A 117 -8.85 9.13 7.47
C GLY A 117 -8.34 9.43 8.87
N ARG A 118 -8.93 8.80 9.89
CA ARG A 118 -8.31 8.66 11.21
C ARG A 118 -7.49 7.39 11.21
N TYR A 119 -6.17 7.53 11.22
CA TYR A 119 -5.27 6.39 11.36
C TYR A 119 -4.78 6.35 12.80
N GLN A 120 -5.23 5.34 13.55
CA GLN A 120 -4.74 5.05 14.88
C GLN A 120 -3.56 4.09 14.81
N LEU A 121 -2.42 4.55 15.31
CA LEU A 121 -1.16 3.81 15.27
C LEU A 121 -0.65 3.64 16.71
N SER A 122 -0.88 2.47 17.31
CA SER A 122 -0.40 2.19 18.67
C SER A 122 0.98 1.52 18.67
N TYR A 123 2.00 2.15 19.25
CA TYR A 123 3.35 1.61 19.43
C TYR A 123 3.88 1.92 20.84
N ALA A 124 4.42 0.90 21.53
CA ALA A 124 5.04 1.03 22.86
C ALA A 124 4.18 1.78 23.91
N GLY A 125 2.86 1.56 23.91
CA GLY A 125 1.92 2.22 24.82
C GLY A 125 1.50 3.63 24.41
N GLN A 126 1.97 4.14 23.27
CA GLN A 126 1.59 5.43 22.72
C GLN A 126 0.73 5.25 21.47
N THR A 127 -0.28 6.09 21.30
CA THR A 127 -1.13 6.12 20.10
C THR A 127 -0.83 7.39 19.32
N LEU A 128 -0.33 7.23 18.09
CA LEU A 128 -0.29 8.31 17.11
C LEU A 128 -1.63 8.31 16.37
N ASP A 129 -2.41 9.36 16.57
CA ASP A 129 -3.61 9.68 15.80
C ASP A 129 -3.20 10.58 14.62
N LEU A 130 -3.25 10.05 13.40
CA LEU A 130 -3.15 10.89 12.20
C LEU A 130 -4.58 11.23 11.76
N ASP A 131 -4.97 12.48 11.94
CA ASP A 131 -6.22 13.03 11.41
C ASP A 131 -5.92 13.86 10.17
N LEU A 132 -6.25 13.33 9.00
CA LEU A 132 -6.12 14.03 7.72
C LEU A 132 -7.36 14.91 7.44
N GLY A 133 -7.88 15.67 8.40
CA GLY A 133 -9.08 16.49 8.23
C GLY A 133 -8.98 17.58 7.14
N ALA A 134 -10.14 18.03 6.62
CA ALA A 134 -10.20 19.12 5.65
C ALA A 134 -9.76 20.45 6.30
N GLY A 135 -8.71 21.06 5.75
CA GLY A 135 -8.32 22.43 6.07
C GLY A 135 -7.02 22.61 6.86
N ARG A 136 -6.27 21.55 7.18
CA ARG A 136 -4.89 21.69 7.72
C ARG A 136 -3.95 20.69 7.05
N THR A 137 -3.02 21.23 6.26
CA THR A 137 -1.81 20.52 5.85
C THR A 137 -1.03 20.17 7.11
N GLN A 138 -0.84 18.89 7.43
CA GLN A 138 0.12 18.47 8.44
C GLN A 138 1.38 17.98 7.75
N GLN A 139 2.49 18.66 8.02
CA GLN A 139 3.83 18.13 7.80
C GLN A 139 4.13 17.14 8.93
N VAL A 140 4.60 15.95 8.57
CA VAL A 140 5.01 14.92 9.54
C VAL A 140 6.48 14.62 9.33
N GLY A 141 7.29 14.84 10.37
CA GLY A 141 8.68 14.41 10.44
C GLY A 141 8.91 13.64 11.74
N LEU A 142 9.74 12.60 11.69
CA LEU A 142 10.28 11.93 12.89
C LEU A 142 11.78 11.68 12.68
N ASN A 143 12.60 12.51 13.33
CA ASN A 143 14.00 12.22 13.63
C ASN A 143 14.35 12.89 14.97
N ASN A 144 14.60 12.08 16.02
CA ASN A 144 15.11 12.53 17.33
C ASN A 144 14.41 13.76 17.93
N ASN A 145 13.09 13.72 18.11
CA ASN A 145 12.30 14.82 18.71
C ASN A 145 12.44 16.18 18.00
N ARG A 146 12.88 16.22 16.74
CA ARG A 146 12.89 17.46 15.95
C ARG A 146 11.86 17.41 14.84
N TRP A 147 11.08 18.48 14.78
CA TRP A 147 10.25 18.84 13.63
C TRP A 147 11.17 19.03 12.43
N VAL A 148 10.95 18.25 11.37
CA VAL A 148 11.54 18.53 10.06
C VAL A 148 10.39 19.02 9.19
N THR A 149 10.28 20.35 9.10
CA THR A 149 9.58 21.00 8.01
C THR A 149 10.43 20.85 6.75
N GLN A 150 9.88 20.32 5.67
CA GLN A 150 10.38 20.69 4.34
C GLN A 150 9.67 21.96 3.89
#